data_AF-A0A7X8MIR1-F1
#
_entry.id   AF-A0A7X8MIR1-F1
#
_cell.length_a   1.000
_cell.length_b   1.000
_cell.length_c   1.000
_cell.angle_alpha   90.00
_cell.angle_beta   90.00
_cell.angle_gamma   90.00
#
_symmetry.space_group_name_H-M   'P 1'
#
loop_
_entity.id
_entity.type
_entity.pdbx_description
1 polymer ?
#
loop_
_entity_poly.entity_id
_entity_poly.type
_entity_poly.pdbx_seq_one_letter_code
_entity_poly.pdbx_strand_id
1 'polypeptide(L)' 'MELEDKLELKAKLTVNSNIELYKVVDFLNKNLKDKKLIFGLSKKDEEMIISIYET' A
#
# COMPACT_ATOMS: atom_id res chain seq x y z
N MET A 1 -10.28 -21.26 16.20
CA MET A 1 -10.77 -20.05 15.51
C MET A 1 -9.53 -19.34 15.01
N GLU A 2 -9.21 -19.50 13.73
CA GLU A 2 -8.11 -18.78 13.10
C GLU A 2 -8.50 -17.30 13.07
N LEU A 3 -7.75 -16.47 13.81
CA LEU A 3 -7.80 -15.03 13.61
C LEU A 3 -7.19 -14.81 12.23
N GLU A 4 -8.03 -14.74 11.20
CA GLU A 4 -7.64 -14.30 9.87
C GLU A 4 -6.82 -13.01 10.04
N ASP A 5 -5.57 -13.02 9.58
CA ASP A 5 -4.66 -11.86 9.58
C ASP A 5 -5.34 -10.69 8.87
N LYS A 6 -6.07 -9.89 9.63
CA LYS A 6 -7.00 -8.90 9.09
C LYS A 6 -6.21 -7.64 8.82
N LEU A 7 -5.93 -7.40 7.53
CA LEU A 7 -5.27 -6.18 7.06
C LEU A 7 -6.03 -4.94 7.56
N GLU A 8 -5.43 -4.22 8.52
CA GLU A 8 -5.99 -2.97 9.05
C GLU A 8 -5.53 -1.80 8.18
N LEU A 9 -6.47 -1.09 7.55
CA LEU A 9 -6.14 0.10 6.77
C LEU A 9 -5.79 1.27 7.70
N LYS A 10 -4.53 1.72 7.66
CA LYS A 10 -4.05 2.85 8.49
C LYS A 10 -4.17 4.20 7.80
N ALA A 11 -3.90 4.25 6.50
CA ALA A 11 -3.90 5.50 5.74
C ALA A 11 -4.16 5.28 4.24
N LYS A 12 -4.68 6.33 3.61
CA LYS A 12 -4.80 6.44 2.14
C LYS A 12 -4.39 7.83 1.68
N LEU A 13 -3.74 7.87 0.53
CA LEU A 13 -3.39 9.11 -0.17
C LEU A 13 -3.75 8.96 -1.64
N THR A 14 -4.56 9.89 -2.15
CA THR A 14 -4.89 10.00 -3.56
C THR A 14 -3.99 11.04 -4.22
N VAL A 15 -3.39 10.68 -5.35
CA VAL A 15 -2.49 11.54 -6.13
C VAL A 15 -2.79 11.38 -7.61
N ASN A 16 -2.38 12.35 -8.43
CA ASN A 16 -2.43 12.20 -9.89
C ASN A 16 -1.63 10.97 -10.34
N SER A 17 -2.10 10.31 -11.40
CA SER A 17 -1.47 9.10 -11.91
C SER A 17 0.00 9.35 -12.29
N ASN A 18 0.90 8.52 -11.76
CA ASN A 18 2.32 8.59 -12.07
C ASN A 18 2.89 7.17 -12.19
N ILE A 19 3.50 6.87 -13.34
CA ILE A 19 4.07 5.57 -13.68
C ILE A 19 5.20 5.14 -12.72
N GLU A 20 5.84 6.07 -12.00
CA GLU A 20 6.94 5.75 -11.10
C GLU A 20 6.47 5.31 -9.70
N LEU A 21 5.18 5.52 -9.35
CA LEU A 21 4.67 5.19 -8.01
C LEU A 21 4.74 3.70 -7.68
N TYR A 22 4.67 2.81 -8.68
CA TYR A 22 4.84 1.37 -8.41
C TYR A 22 6.25 1.05 -7.91
N LYS A 23 7.28 1.77 -8.37
CA LYS A 23 8.66 1.56 -7.93
C LYS A 23 8.83 1.98 -6.47
N VAL A 24 8.18 3.08 -6.07
CA VAL A 24 8.16 3.53 -4.67
C VAL A 24 7.48 2.48 -3.79
N VAL A 25 6.31 1.99 -4.18
CA VAL A 25 5.57 0.96 -3.43
C VAL A 25 6.36 -0.35 -3.34
N ASP A 26 6.99 -0.79 -4.43
CA ASP A 26 7.86 -1.98 -4.45
C ASP A 26 9.08 -1.80 -3.54
N PHE A 27 9.74 -0.64 -3.58
CA PHE A 27 10.85 -0.32 -2.70
C PHE A 27 10.44 -0.38 -1.22
N LEU A 28 9.30 0.21 -0.85
CA LEU A 28 8.81 0.16 0.53
C LEU A 28 8.50 -1.27 0.98
N ASN A 29 7.76 -2.03 0.17
CA ASN A 29 7.43 -3.42 0.48
C ASN A 29 8.68 -4.32 0.55
N LYS A 30 9.73 -4.08 -0.24
CA LYS A 30 10.96 -4.88 -0.14
C LYS A 30 11.76 -4.62 1.14
N ASN A 31 11.67 -3.40 1.68
CA ASN A 31 12.53 -2.94 2.78
C ASN A 31 11.83 -2.83 4.14
N LEU A 32 10.49 -2.91 4.21
CA LEU A 32 9.72 -2.71 5.46
C LEU A 32 8.75 -3.86 5.80
N LYS A 33 8.85 -5.01 5.12
CA LYS A 33 8.01 -6.19 5.36
C LYS A 33 8.06 -6.71 6.80
N ASP A 34 9.21 -6.63 7.42
CA ASP A 34 9.47 -7.01 8.82
C ASP A 34 8.70 -6.14 9.83
N LYS A 35 8.27 -4.95 9.41
CA LYS A 35 7.51 -4.01 10.24
C LYS A 35 6.01 -4.28 10.26
N LYS A 36 5.55 -5.39 9.67
CA LYS A 36 4.11 -5.71 9.53
C LYS A 36 3.33 -4.63 8.78
N LEU A 37 4.01 -3.90 7.89
CA LEU A 37 3.42 -2.87 7.04
C LEU A 37 3.35 -3.35 5.60
N ILE A 38 2.22 -3.10 4.97
CA ILE A 38 2.01 -3.36 3.54
C ILE A 38 1.59 -2.07 2.85
N PHE A 39 2.29 -1.75 1.77
CA PHE A 39 2.01 -0.59 0.94
C PHE A 39 1.27 -1.06 -0.32
N GLY A 40 0.07 -0.54 -0.54
CA GLY A 40 -0.76 -0.80 -1.71
C GLY A 40 -0.71 0.37 -2.69
N LEU A 41 -0.86 0.06 -3.98
CA LEU A 41 -1.08 1.04 -5.04
C LEU A 41 -2.23 0.55 -5.91
N SER A 42 -3.26 1.38 -6.07
CA SER A 42 -4.35 1.14 -7.02
C SER A 42 -4.54 2.35 -7.93
N LYS A 43 -5.06 2.13 -9.13
CA LYS A 43 -5.41 3.20 -10.07
C LYS A 43 -6.93 3.35 -10.11
N LYS A 44 -7.41 4.58 -10.07
CA LYS A 44 -8.82 4.93 -10.25
C LYS A 44 -8.88 6.13 -11.19
N ASP A 45 -9.38 5.92 -12.39
CA ASP A 45 -9.44 6.94 -13.45
C ASP A 45 -8.05 7.56 -13.73
N GLU A 46 -7.90 8.87 -13.54
CA GLU A 46 -6.65 9.63 -13.70
C GLU A 46 -5.86 9.77 -12.39
N GLU A 47 -6.31 9.13 -11.33
CA GLU A 47 -5.68 9.15 -10.01
C GLU A 47 -5.08 7.78 -9.66
N MET A 48 -4.11 7.80 -8.76
CA MET A 48 -3.59 6.64 -8.07
C MET A 48 -3.81 6.80 -6.57
N ILE A 49 -4.17 5.71 -5.91
CA ILE A 49 -4.41 5.65 -4.47
C ILE A 49 -3.32 4.79 -3.86
N ILE A 50 -2.51 5.39 -3.00
CA ILE A 50 -1.54 4.71 -2.14
C ILE A 50 -2.26 4.36 -0.84
N SER A 51 -2.11 3.12 -0.37
CA SER A 51 -2.70 2.66 0.89
C SER A 51 -1.62 2.06 1.80
N ILE A 52 -1.77 2.24 3.11
CA ILE A 52 -0.91 1.61 4.11
C ILE A 52 -1.78 0.68 4.95
N TYR A 53 -1.38 -0.57 5.04
CA TYR A 53 -2.02 -1.60 5.85
C TYR A 53 -1.06 -2.11 6.92
N GLU A 54 -1.61 -2.53 8.06
CA GLU A 54 -0.92 -3.23 9.13
C GLU A 54 -1.44 -4.67 9.23
N THR A 55 -0.55 -5.65 9.36
CA THR A 55 -0.85 -7.11 9.47
C THR A 55 -0.62 -7.64 10.88
#